data_AF-A0A350IDS2-F1
#
_entry.id   AF-A0A350IDS2-F1
#
_cell.length_a   1.000
_cell.length_b   1.000
_cell.length_c   1.000
_cell.angle_alpha   90.00
_cell.angle_beta   90.00
_cell.angle_gamma   90.00
#
_symmetry.space_group_name_H-M   'P 1'
#
loop_
_entity.id
_entity.type
_entity.pdbx_description
1 polymer ?
#
loop_
_entity_poly.entity_id
_entity_poly.type
_entity_poly.pdbx_seq_one_letter_code
_entity_poly.pdbx_strand_id
1 'polypeptide(L)'
;FRFFDQRIAEGITLSGQLTIRWAEEAINTYLNKVLKTNKDYVLAIDTDSVYVCLNDLVKAVNPSNPIDFLDTVCREKLEPVLEEAYKKLYGIMGGIENKMVMGREVIADRGLWTAKKRYILNVHDNEGVRYAEPKLKIMGIEAIKSSTPAPCREALKEIFKVIMHSSESDVQKSIEHFRQYFRTLEPNDIAFPRGITNLTSFQDRNTIYRKGTPIHARGGILYNKLIDDLSLGKRYNKINNGEKIKFIYLRTPNPIKENVISFLDYLPTEFGLNKYIDHETQFQKTFLDPIEPILDAIGWSSKEVSTLDEFFG
;
A
#
# COMPACT_ATOMS: atom_id res chain seq x y z
N PHE A 1 -6.27 30.78 -9.40
CA PHE A 1 -7.72 30.47 -9.40
C PHE A 1 -8.48 31.80 -9.26
N ARG A 2 -9.45 32.12 -10.14
CA ARG A 2 -10.10 33.46 -10.16
C ARG A 2 -10.84 33.81 -8.86
N PHE A 3 -11.35 32.79 -8.16
CA PHE A 3 -12.06 32.90 -6.89
C PHE A 3 -11.24 32.32 -5.73
N PHE A 4 -9.93 32.50 -5.75
CA PHE A 4 -9.09 32.05 -4.64
C PHE A 4 -9.45 32.82 -3.37
N ASP A 5 -9.93 32.09 -2.36
CA ASP A 5 -10.21 32.61 -1.03
C ASP A 5 -9.88 31.54 0.02
N GLN A 6 -8.85 31.80 0.80
CA GLN A 6 -8.39 30.89 1.84
C GLN A 6 -9.46 30.65 2.91
N ARG A 7 -10.30 31.66 3.22
CA ARG A 7 -11.34 31.55 4.24
C ARG A 7 -12.42 30.55 3.84
N ILE A 8 -12.76 30.51 2.55
CA ILE A 8 -13.70 29.53 2.01
C ILE A 8 -13.08 28.13 2.07
N ALA A 9 -11.82 28.00 1.65
CA ALA A 9 -11.12 26.71 1.70
C ALA A 9 -11.01 26.15 3.14
N GLU A 10 -10.67 27.01 4.10
CA GLU A 10 -10.61 26.65 5.52
C GLU A 10 -11.99 26.33 6.09
N GLY A 11 -13.01 27.12 5.76
CA GLY A 11 -14.39 26.87 6.17
C GLY A 11 -14.89 25.51 5.72
N ILE A 12 -14.64 25.12 4.46
CA ILE A 12 -14.97 23.78 3.94
C ILE A 12 -14.19 22.69 4.69
N THR A 13 -12.89 22.90 4.88
CA THR A 13 -12.03 21.87 5.49
C THR A 13 -12.37 21.63 6.97
N LEU A 14 -12.54 22.69 7.74
CA LEU A 14 -12.82 22.62 9.18
C LEU A 14 -14.25 22.11 9.45
N SER A 15 -15.22 22.51 8.62
CA SER A 15 -16.57 21.94 8.72
C SER A 15 -16.57 20.44 8.41
N GLY A 16 -15.84 19.99 7.39
CA GLY A 16 -15.66 18.56 7.12
C GLY A 16 -15.05 17.78 8.29
N GLN A 17 -14.00 18.33 8.94
CA GLN A 17 -13.39 17.72 10.12
C GLN A 17 -14.36 17.62 11.31
N LEU A 18 -15.19 18.64 11.52
CA LEU A 18 -16.23 18.60 12.55
C LEU A 18 -17.28 17.53 12.22
N THR A 19 -17.79 17.53 10.99
CA THR A 19 -18.82 16.58 10.53
C THR A 19 -18.40 15.14 10.75
N ILE A 20 -17.17 14.78 10.37
CA ILE A 20 -16.73 13.38 10.48
C ILE A 20 -16.48 12.93 11.93
N ARG A 21 -16.01 13.83 12.81
CA ARG A 21 -15.88 13.57 14.25
C ARG A 21 -17.24 13.48 14.94
N TRP A 22 -18.22 14.21 14.43
CA TRP A 22 -19.60 14.14 14.93
C TRP A 22 -20.23 12.76 14.64
N ALA A 23 -19.94 12.22 13.45
CA ALA A 23 -20.34 10.87 13.08
C ALA A 23 -19.68 9.81 13.98
N GLU A 24 -18.38 9.95 14.23
CA GLU A 24 -17.62 9.09 15.13
C GLU A 24 -18.24 9.01 16.52
N GLU A 25 -18.49 10.17 17.14
CA GLU A 25 -19.10 10.27 18.47
C GLU A 25 -20.50 9.65 18.50
N ALA A 26 -21.33 9.92 17.49
CA ALA A 26 -22.69 9.39 17.40
C ALA A 26 -22.71 7.86 17.31
N ILE A 27 -21.85 7.28 16.47
CA ILE A 27 -21.75 5.83 16.30
C ILE A 27 -21.20 5.15 17.56
N ASN A 28 -20.10 5.69 18.13
CA ASN A 28 -19.52 5.16 19.36
C ASN A 28 -20.55 5.21 20.50
N THR A 29 -21.23 6.34 20.70
CA THR A 29 -22.27 6.48 21.73
C THR A 29 -23.40 5.47 21.56
N TYR A 30 -23.90 5.31 20.33
CA TYR A 30 -24.98 4.38 20.04
C TYR A 30 -24.57 2.93 20.31
N LEU A 31 -23.41 2.50 19.79
CA LEU A 31 -22.95 1.12 19.94
C LEU A 31 -22.59 0.78 21.38
N ASN A 32 -21.96 1.68 22.12
CA ASN A 32 -21.70 1.50 23.56
C ASN A 32 -23.01 1.36 24.37
N LYS A 33 -24.04 2.13 24.03
CA LYS A 33 -25.37 2.01 24.67
C LYS A 33 -26.03 0.67 24.37
N VAL A 34 -26.00 0.23 23.11
CA VAL A 34 -26.63 -1.03 22.67
C VAL A 34 -25.92 -2.24 23.28
N LEU A 35 -24.59 -2.24 23.26
CA LEU A 35 -23.76 -3.38 23.69
C LEU A 35 -23.37 -3.30 25.17
N LYS A 36 -23.72 -2.21 25.87
CA LYS A 36 -23.39 -1.96 27.28
C LYS A 36 -21.88 -2.04 27.54
N THR A 37 -21.12 -1.38 26.69
CA THR A 37 -19.66 -1.33 26.71
C THR A 37 -19.17 0.11 26.88
N ASN A 38 -17.86 0.28 26.99
CA ASN A 38 -17.18 1.57 26.94
C ASN A 38 -15.89 1.43 26.12
N LYS A 39 -16.03 1.37 24.80
CA LYS A 39 -14.93 1.19 23.85
C LYS A 39 -15.16 1.96 22.56
N ASP A 40 -14.08 2.18 21.82
CA ASP A 40 -14.15 2.75 20.47
C ASP A 40 -14.53 1.67 19.46
N TYR A 41 -15.69 1.85 18.84
CA TYR A 41 -16.16 1.04 17.72
C TYR A 41 -15.69 1.60 16.38
N VAL A 42 -15.49 2.92 16.29
CA VAL A 42 -14.88 3.54 15.12
C VAL A 42 -13.36 3.38 15.20
N LEU A 43 -12.81 2.55 14.31
CA LEU A 43 -11.38 2.21 14.27
C LEU A 43 -10.53 3.25 13.55
N ALA A 44 -11.11 3.88 12.53
CA ALA A 44 -10.41 4.82 11.67
C ALA A 44 -11.38 5.81 11.03
N ILE A 45 -10.82 6.97 10.69
CA ILE A 45 -11.47 8.01 9.89
C ILE A 45 -10.55 8.33 8.70
N ASP A 46 -11.10 8.33 7.49
CA ASP A 46 -10.41 8.88 6.31
C ASP A 46 -11.29 9.92 5.63
N THR A 47 -10.99 11.19 5.90
CA THR A 47 -11.57 12.39 5.28
C THR A 47 -13.08 12.54 5.53
N ASP A 48 -13.90 11.72 4.88
CA ASP A 48 -15.36 11.70 4.89
C ASP A 48 -15.94 10.31 5.22
N SER A 49 -15.09 9.32 5.53
CA SER A 49 -15.49 7.96 5.86
C SER A 49 -15.13 7.58 7.31
N VAL A 50 -16.01 6.80 7.95
CA VAL A 50 -15.77 6.16 9.26
C VAL A 50 -15.71 4.64 9.09
N TYR A 51 -14.75 3.99 9.73
CA TYR A 51 -14.59 2.52 9.72
C TYR A 51 -15.04 1.94 11.05
N VAL A 52 -16.13 1.19 11.06
CA VAL A 52 -16.81 0.72 12.28
C VAL A 52 -16.59 -0.78 12.50
N CYS A 53 -16.07 -1.17 13.66
CA CYS A 53 -15.89 -2.57 14.06
C CYS A 53 -17.16 -3.14 14.69
N LEU A 54 -17.92 -3.91 13.93
CA LEU A 54 -19.18 -4.50 14.41
C LEU A 54 -19.04 -5.95 14.93
N ASN A 55 -17.81 -6.40 15.20
CA ASN A 55 -17.53 -7.79 15.63
C ASN A 55 -18.29 -8.19 16.90
N ASP A 56 -18.33 -7.31 17.91
CA ASP A 56 -19.06 -7.59 19.16
C ASP A 56 -20.56 -7.73 18.93
N LEU A 57 -21.12 -6.94 18.00
CA LEU A 57 -22.54 -7.03 17.65
C LEU A 57 -22.85 -8.36 16.96
N VAL A 58 -22.00 -8.75 16.00
CA VAL A 58 -22.12 -10.05 15.31
C VAL A 58 -22.00 -11.19 16.31
N LYS A 59 -21.04 -11.14 17.24
CA LYS A 59 -20.87 -12.17 18.29
C LYS A 59 -22.06 -12.25 19.23
N ALA A 60 -22.63 -11.11 19.62
CA ALA A 60 -23.76 -11.06 20.54
C ALA A 60 -25.06 -11.62 19.93
N VAL A 61 -25.29 -11.38 18.63
CA VAL A 61 -26.49 -11.86 17.93
C VAL A 61 -26.29 -13.26 17.35
N ASN A 62 -25.06 -13.60 16.96
CA ASN A 62 -24.69 -14.83 16.28
C ASN A 62 -25.59 -15.14 15.06
N PRO A 63 -25.69 -14.23 14.07
CA PRO A 63 -26.57 -14.39 12.92
C PRO A 63 -26.11 -15.52 11.99
N SER A 64 -27.06 -16.19 11.33
CA SER A 64 -26.77 -17.22 10.33
C SER A 64 -26.00 -16.66 9.12
N ASN A 65 -26.36 -15.45 8.67
CA ASN A 65 -25.62 -14.70 7.67
C ASN A 65 -25.17 -13.35 8.25
N PRO A 66 -23.91 -13.25 8.73
CA PRO A 66 -23.37 -12.01 9.25
C PRO A 66 -23.42 -10.84 8.26
N ILE A 67 -23.23 -11.08 6.97
CA ILE A 67 -23.14 -9.99 5.98
C ILE A 67 -24.50 -9.33 5.77
N ASP A 68 -25.56 -10.14 5.62
CA ASP A 68 -26.93 -9.61 5.44
C ASP A 68 -27.43 -8.95 6.73
N PHE A 69 -27.09 -9.54 7.89
CA PHE A 69 -27.36 -8.91 9.17
C PHE A 69 -26.70 -7.53 9.29
N LEU A 70 -25.43 -7.40 8.90
CA LEU A 70 -24.72 -6.13 8.92
C LEU A 70 -25.30 -5.12 7.92
N ASP A 71 -25.73 -5.54 6.73
CA ASP A 71 -26.44 -4.65 5.79
C ASP A 71 -27.70 -4.06 6.42
N THR A 72 -28.54 -4.91 7.03
CA THR A 72 -29.75 -4.49 7.72
C THR A 72 -29.44 -3.56 8.89
N VAL A 73 -28.45 -3.88 9.73
CA VAL A 73 -28.07 -3.03 10.86
C VAL A 73 -27.59 -1.65 10.38
N CYS A 74 -26.76 -1.61 9.34
CA CYS A 74 -26.28 -0.35 8.80
C CYS A 74 -27.46 0.52 8.30
N ARG A 75 -28.33 -0.05 7.47
CA ARG A 75 -29.47 0.67 6.87
C ARG A 75 -30.54 1.07 7.89
N GLU A 76 -30.91 0.18 8.80
CA GLU A 76 -32.08 0.38 9.68
C GLU A 76 -31.73 0.96 11.04
N LYS A 77 -30.45 0.95 11.44
CA LYS A 77 -30.00 1.43 12.75
C LYS A 77 -28.93 2.51 12.64
N LEU A 78 -27.82 2.24 11.97
CA LEU A 78 -26.68 3.18 11.97
C LEU A 78 -26.93 4.42 11.11
N GLU A 79 -27.49 4.27 9.91
CA GLU A 79 -27.84 5.38 9.03
C GLU A 79 -28.84 6.35 9.69
N PRO A 80 -29.95 5.88 10.33
CA PRO A 80 -30.84 6.77 11.09
C PRO A 80 -30.16 7.49 12.27
N VAL A 81 -29.21 6.84 12.96
CA VAL A 81 -28.42 7.48 14.03
C VAL A 81 -27.59 8.63 13.48
N LEU A 82 -26.93 8.41 12.34
CA LEU A 82 -26.15 9.44 11.64
C LEU A 82 -27.03 10.56 11.12
N GLU A 83 -28.19 10.24 10.54
CA GLU A 83 -29.15 11.23 10.04
C GLU A 83 -29.61 12.16 11.19
N GLU A 84 -29.96 11.60 12.34
CA GLU A 84 -30.35 12.37 13.52
C GLU A 84 -29.18 13.19 14.07
N ALA A 85 -27.97 12.62 14.10
CA ALA A 85 -26.77 13.33 14.53
C ALA A 85 -26.47 14.53 13.63
N TYR A 86 -26.57 14.38 12.32
CA TYR A 86 -26.35 15.44 11.35
C TYR A 86 -27.48 16.48 11.33
N LYS A 87 -28.74 16.09 11.60
CA LYS A 87 -29.83 17.04 11.82
C LYS A 87 -29.53 17.96 13.01
N LYS A 88 -29.02 17.40 14.11
CA LYS A 88 -28.59 18.20 15.28
C LYS A 88 -27.42 19.11 14.95
N LEU A 89 -26.40 18.60 14.27
CA LEU A 89 -25.24 19.39 13.85
C LEU A 89 -25.66 20.56 12.94
N TYR A 90 -26.55 20.29 11.98
CA TYR A 90 -27.13 21.33 11.13
C TYR A 90 -27.91 22.39 11.91
N GLY A 91 -28.67 21.98 12.94
CA GLY A 91 -29.37 22.91 13.82
C GLY A 91 -28.42 23.84 14.60
N ILE A 92 -27.20 23.39 14.89
CA ILE A 92 -26.16 24.19 15.57
C ILE A 92 -25.44 25.12 14.59
N MET A 93 -25.02 24.57 13.43
CA MET A 93 -24.18 25.28 12.47
C MET A 93 -24.99 26.23 11.56
N GLY A 94 -26.27 25.94 11.35
CA GLY A 94 -27.09 26.60 10.34
C GLY A 94 -26.66 26.24 8.90
N GLY A 95 -27.31 26.86 7.92
CA GLY A 95 -27.00 26.66 6.51
C GLY A 95 -28.21 26.91 5.62
N ILE A 96 -28.02 26.66 4.32
CA ILE A 96 -29.10 26.73 3.33
C ILE A 96 -29.93 25.44 3.38
N GLU A 97 -29.25 24.29 3.37
CA GLU A 97 -29.87 22.97 3.40
C GLU A 97 -28.93 21.95 4.08
N ASN A 98 -29.51 20.97 4.79
CA ASN A 98 -28.72 19.86 5.30
C ASN A 98 -28.43 18.86 4.18
N LYS A 99 -27.16 18.81 3.73
CA LYS A 99 -26.66 17.85 2.73
C LYS A 99 -25.71 16.80 3.32
N MET A 100 -25.64 16.69 4.65
CA MET A 100 -24.83 15.68 5.31
C MET A 100 -25.58 14.34 5.29
N VAL A 101 -25.27 13.53 4.28
CA VAL A 101 -25.84 12.18 4.09
C VAL A 101 -24.69 11.19 4.11
N MET A 102 -24.75 10.22 5.01
CA MET A 102 -23.76 9.16 5.13
C MET A 102 -24.48 7.82 5.01
N GLY A 103 -24.13 7.07 3.97
CA GLY A 103 -24.63 5.73 3.72
C GLY A 103 -23.54 4.69 3.94
N ARG A 104 -23.96 3.44 4.09
CA ARG A 104 -23.05 2.30 4.15
C ARG A 104 -22.35 2.10 2.80
N GLU A 105 -21.02 2.15 2.80
CA GLU A 105 -20.20 1.87 1.62
C GLU A 105 -19.82 0.37 1.58
N VAL A 106 -18.98 -0.08 2.50
CA VAL A 106 -18.35 -1.41 2.47
C VAL A 106 -18.77 -2.29 3.65
N ILE A 107 -18.97 -3.58 3.40
CA ILE A 107 -18.98 -4.63 4.43
C ILE A 107 -17.75 -5.53 4.22
N ALA A 108 -16.92 -5.63 5.25
CA ALA A 108 -15.72 -6.46 5.27
C ALA A 108 -15.68 -7.33 6.53
N ASP A 109 -15.23 -8.57 6.40
CA ASP A 109 -15.08 -9.51 7.53
C ASP A 109 -13.76 -9.30 8.28
N ARG A 110 -12.73 -8.82 7.59
CA ARG A 110 -11.41 -8.52 8.13
C ARG A 110 -10.89 -7.21 7.55
N GLY A 111 -10.17 -6.47 8.39
CA GLY A 111 -9.49 -5.25 8.01
C GLY A 111 -8.17 -5.10 8.76
N LEU A 112 -7.14 -4.63 8.06
CA LEU A 112 -5.79 -4.41 8.58
C LEU A 112 -5.38 -2.96 8.33
N TRP A 113 -4.95 -2.26 9.38
CA TRP A 113 -4.41 -0.90 9.29
C TRP A 113 -2.97 -0.88 9.73
N THR A 114 -2.09 -0.33 8.89
CA THR A 114 -0.69 -0.09 9.25
C THR A 114 -0.44 1.37 9.62
N ALA A 115 -1.20 2.29 9.01
CA ALA A 115 -1.18 3.71 9.33
C ALA A 115 -2.43 4.41 8.77
N LYS A 116 -2.56 5.72 9.03
CA LYS A 116 -3.57 6.56 8.36
C LYS A 116 -3.43 6.45 6.84
N LYS A 117 -4.55 6.27 6.14
CA LYS A 117 -4.64 6.04 4.68
C LYS A 117 -3.88 4.81 4.17
N ARG A 118 -3.52 3.86 5.06
CA ARG A 118 -2.79 2.63 4.73
C ARG A 118 -3.47 1.41 5.33
N TYR A 119 -4.35 0.78 4.55
CA TYR A 119 -5.16 -0.35 5.02
C TYR A 119 -5.55 -1.34 3.93
N ILE A 120 -5.96 -2.53 4.36
CA ILE A 120 -6.45 -3.63 3.53
C ILE A 120 -7.78 -4.10 4.12
N LEU A 121 -8.83 -4.19 3.32
CA LEU A 121 -10.12 -4.76 3.71
C LEU A 121 -10.47 -5.95 2.83
N ASN A 122 -10.98 -7.02 3.42
CA ASN A 122 -11.56 -8.12 2.67
C ASN A 122 -13.07 -7.91 2.50
N VAL A 123 -13.44 -7.32 1.36
CA VAL A 123 -14.78 -6.78 1.10
C VAL A 123 -15.70 -7.85 0.53
N HIS A 124 -16.85 -8.02 1.16
CA HIS A 124 -17.93 -8.90 0.68
C HIS A 124 -19.00 -8.12 -0.09
N ASP A 125 -19.30 -6.90 0.37
CA ASP A 125 -20.33 -6.04 -0.21
C ASP A 125 -19.79 -4.61 -0.36
N ASN A 126 -20.01 -4.01 -1.53
CA ASN A 126 -19.61 -2.63 -1.80
C ASN A 126 -20.77 -1.87 -2.47
N GLU A 127 -21.31 -0.86 -1.79
CA GLU A 127 -22.43 -0.02 -2.24
C GLU A 127 -23.65 -0.84 -2.74
N GLY A 128 -23.96 -1.93 -2.04
CA GLY A 128 -25.07 -2.84 -2.37
C GLY A 128 -24.72 -3.92 -3.40
N VAL A 129 -23.51 -3.91 -3.95
CA VAL A 129 -23.02 -4.95 -4.87
C VAL A 129 -22.33 -6.04 -4.05
N ARG A 130 -23.04 -7.16 -3.87
CA ARG A 130 -22.51 -8.38 -3.25
C ARG A 130 -21.57 -9.10 -4.21
N TYR A 131 -20.36 -9.42 -3.76
CA TYR A 131 -19.43 -10.23 -4.52
C TYR A 131 -19.67 -11.73 -4.28
N ALA A 132 -19.46 -12.54 -5.32
CA ALA A 132 -19.48 -14.00 -5.22
C ALA A 132 -18.31 -14.52 -4.37
N GLU A 133 -17.14 -13.89 -4.52
CA GLU A 133 -15.96 -14.11 -3.70
C GLU A 133 -15.48 -12.77 -3.15
N PRO A 134 -15.02 -12.71 -1.89
CA PRO A 134 -14.51 -11.49 -1.29
C PRO A 134 -13.38 -10.85 -2.10
N LYS A 135 -13.34 -9.52 -2.15
CA LYS A 135 -12.32 -8.76 -2.88
C LYS A 135 -11.52 -7.89 -1.93
N LEU A 136 -10.20 -7.91 -2.08
CA LEU A 136 -9.33 -7.04 -1.31
C LEU A 136 -9.43 -5.59 -1.80
N LYS A 137 -9.88 -4.68 -0.93
CA LYS A 137 -9.76 -3.22 -1.10
C LYS A 137 -8.50 -2.75 -0.40
N ILE A 138 -7.49 -2.35 -1.18
CA ILE A 138 -6.16 -1.98 -0.69
C ILE A 138 -5.95 -0.49 -0.91
N MET A 139 -5.69 0.25 0.16
CA MET A 139 -5.53 1.70 0.13
C MET A 139 -4.18 2.10 0.70
N GLY A 140 -3.39 2.83 -0.11
CA GLY A 140 -2.11 3.44 0.30
C GLY A 140 -0.97 2.49 0.66
N ILE A 141 -1.17 1.16 0.59
CA ILE A 141 -0.10 0.17 0.78
C ILE A 141 0.87 0.26 -0.40
N GLU A 142 2.16 0.43 -0.07
CA GLU A 142 3.20 0.79 -1.04
C GLU A 142 3.49 -0.33 -2.05
N ALA A 143 3.09 -1.55 -1.70
CA ALA A 143 3.20 -2.76 -2.49
C ALA A 143 2.61 -2.65 -3.92
N ILE A 144 1.57 -1.82 -4.13
CA ILE A 144 0.83 -1.72 -5.40
C ILE A 144 1.10 -0.38 -6.10
N LYS A 145 2.30 0.18 -5.93
CA LYS A 145 2.71 1.37 -6.69
C LYS A 145 3.21 0.96 -8.08
N SER A 146 3.03 1.86 -9.06
CA SER A 146 3.58 1.68 -10.42
C SER A 146 5.11 1.55 -10.44
N SER A 147 5.79 1.97 -9.36
CA SER A 147 7.22 1.83 -9.14
C SER A 147 7.68 0.43 -8.69
N THR A 148 6.77 -0.51 -8.44
CA THR A 148 7.08 -1.88 -8.04
C THR A 148 7.09 -2.79 -9.28
N PRO A 149 8.05 -3.73 -9.43
CA PRO A 149 8.10 -4.64 -10.57
C PRO A 149 6.82 -5.48 -10.71
N ALA A 150 6.40 -5.77 -11.95
CA ALA A 150 5.10 -6.42 -12.20
C ALA A 150 4.93 -7.79 -11.52
N PRO A 151 5.91 -8.72 -11.58
CA PRO A 151 5.81 -10.00 -10.86
C PRO A 151 5.69 -9.81 -9.34
N CYS A 152 6.38 -8.81 -8.78
CA CYS A 152 6.26 -8.49 -7.36
C CYS A 152 4.87 -7.96 -7.01
N ARG A 153 4.27 -7.10 -7.85
CA ARG A 153 2.92 -6.58 -7.61
C ARG A 153 1.86 -7.68 -7.58
N GLU A 154 1.96 -8.65 -8.49
CA GLU A 154 1.02 -9.78 -8.48
C GLU A 154 1.25 -10.68 -7.27
N ALA A 155 2.51 -11.01 -6.94
CA ALA A 155 2.82 -11.75 -5.73
C ALA A 155 2.37 -11.04 -4.44
N LEU A 156 2.45 -9.70 -4.41
CA LEU A 156 1.98 -8.89 -3.29
C LEU A 156 0.45 -8.96 -3.13
N LYS A 157 -0.31 -8.96 -4.23
CA LYS A 157 -1.77 -9.17 -4.14
C LYS A 157 -2.11 -10.56 -3.62
N GLU A 158 -1.40 -11.59 -4.08
CA GLU A 158 -1.64 -12.96 -3.62
C GLU A 158 -1.25 -13.15 -2.15
N ILE A 159 -0.10 -12.65 -1.70
CA ILE A 159 0.30 -12.77 -0.29
C ILE A 159 -0.68 -12.02 0.64
N PHE A 160 -1.27 -10.91 0.19
CA PHE A 160 -2.32 -10.26 0.98
C PHE A 160 -3.57 -11.12 1.15
N LYS A 161 -3.93 -11.94 0.15
CA LYS A 161 -5.03 -12.92 0.34
C LYS A 161 -4.65 -13.95 1.38
N VAL A 162 -3.41 -14.47 1.33
CA VAL A 162 -2.91 -15.44 2.32
C VAL A 162 -2.91 -14.83 3.73
N ILE A 163 -2.41 -13.61 3.89
CA ILE A 163 -2.42 -12.89 5.17
C ILE A 163 -3.86 -12.73 5.70
N MET A 164 -4.80 -12.43 4.82
CA MET A 164 -6.19 -12.22 5.22
C MET A 164 -6.95 -13.51 5.56
N HIS A 165 -6.50 -14.69 5.13
CA HIS A 165 -7.28 -15.93 5.24
C HIS A 165 -6.57 -17.11 5.93
N SER A 166 -5.25 -17.05 6.08
CA SER A 166 -4.42 -18.20 6.47
C SER A 166 -3.63 -17.94 7.75
N SER A 167 -2.68 -18.83 8.05
CA SER A 167 -1.78 -18.72 9.21
C SER A 167 -0.45 -18.05 8.86
N GLU A 168 0.31 -17.66 9.89
CA GLU A 168 1.68 -17.16 9.73
C GLU A 168 2.59 -18.17 8.99
N SER A 169 2.47 -19.47 9.29
CA SER A 169 3.24 -20.52 8.61
C SER A 169 2.94 -20.57 7.11
N ASP A 170 1.68 -20.36 6.71
CA ASP A 170 1.29 -20.34 5.29
C ASP A 170 1.86 -19.11 4.57
N VAL A 171 1.89 -17.96 5.26
CA VAL A 171 2.54 -16.74 4.76
C VAL A 171 4.03 -16.96 4.57
N GLN A 172 4.72 -17.52 5.55
CA GLN A 172 6.16 -17.80 5.48
C GLN A 172 6.50 -18.76 4.32
N LYS A 173 5.70 -19.82 4.12
CA LYS A 173 5.82 -20.74 2.98
C LYS A 173 5.60 -20.03 1.65
N SER A 174 4.58 -19.17 1.57
CA SER A 174 4.28 -18.40 0.36
C SER A 174 5.41 -17.42 0.01
N ILE A 175 6.00 -16.77 1.03
CA ILE A 175 7.19 -15.91 0.86
C ILE A 175 8.37 -16.70 0.31
N GLU A 176 8.64 -17.90 0.85
CA GLU A 176 9.75 -18.74 0.39
C GLU A 176 9.53 -19.26 -1.03
N HIS A 177 8.33 -19.73 -1.36
CA HIS A 177 7.98 -20.13 -2.72
C HIS A 177 8.19 -18.98 -3.72
N PHE A 178 7.73 -17.77 -3.37
CA PHE A 178 7.95 -16.62 -4.23
C PHE A 178 9.41 -16.22 -4.31
N ARG A 179 10.20 -16.34 -3.22
CA ARG A 179 11.65 -16.10 -3.23
C ARG A 179 12.37 -17.01 -4.21
N GLN A 180 12.00 -18.29 -4.26
CA GLN A 180 12.57 -19.26 -5.19
C GLN A 180 12.23 -18.91 -6.65
N TYR A 181 10.96 -18.62 -6.94
CA TYR A 181 10.53 -18.18 -8.27
C TYR A 181 11.17 -16.84 -8.67
N PHE A 182 11.30 -15.89 -7.75
CA PHE A 182 11.90 -14.58 -8.00
C PHE A 182 13.33 -14.68 -8.52
N ARG A 183 14.11 -15.67 -8.04
CA ARG A 183 15.48 -15.92 -8.50
C ARG A 183 15.55 -16.48 -9.92
N THR A 184 14.47 -17.04 -10.46
CA THR A 184 14.43 -17.55 -11.84
C THR A 184 14.03 -16.49 -12.86
N LEU A 185 13.60 -15.30 -12.40
CA LEU A 185 13.15 -14.22 -13.27
C LEU A 185 14.30 -13.44 -13.88
N GLU A 186 14.06 -12.92 -15.08
CA GLU A 186 15.02 -12.08 -15.78
C GLU A 186 15.21 -10.72 -15.06
N PRO A 187 16.39 -10.09 -15.21
CA PRO A 187 16.72 -8.85 -14.51
C PRO A 187 15.71 -7.72 -14.77
N ASN A 188 15.22 -7.63 -16.01
CA ASN A 188 14.24 -6.63 -16.43
C ASN A 188 12.85 -6.80 -15.80
N ASP A 189 12.51 -7.99 -15.31
CA ASP A 189 11.20 -8.27 -14.73
C ASP A 189 11.17 -7.98 -13.23
N ILE A 190 12.33 -8.05 -12.58
CA ILE A 190 12.49 -7.77 -11.14
C ILE A 190 13.04 -6.37 -10.85
N ALA A 191 13.48 -5.63 -11.86
CA ALA A 191 13.99 -4.26 -11.72
C ALA A 191 12.90 -3.23 -11.44
N PHE A 192 13.23 -2.22 -10.65
CA PHE A 192 12.30 -1.13 -10.28
C PHE A 192 12.06 -0.19 -11.46
N PRO A 193 10.80 0.00 -11.92
CA PRO A 193 10.49 1.04 -12.89
C PRO A 193 10.54 2.44 -12.27
N ARG A 194 11.24 3.38 -12.91
CA ARG A 194 11.34 4.80 -12.52
C ARG A 194 11.43 5.74 -13.71
N GLY A 195 10.94 6.97 -13.55
CA GLY A 195 11.24 8.06 -14.48
C GLY A 195 12.50 8.80 -14.06
N ILE A 196 13.25 9.35 -15.02
CA ILE A 196 14.43 10.17 -14.76
C ILE A 196 14.29 11.54 -15.44
N THR A 197 14.42 12.64 -14.70
CA THR A 197 14.15 13.98 -15.23
C THR A 197 15.38 14.90 -15.31
N ASN A 198 16.42 14.65 -14.51
CA ASN A 198 17.59 15.54 -14.36
C ASN A 198 18.94 14.80 -14.41
N LEU A 199 19.08 13.77 -15.24
CA LEU A 199 20.29 12.95 -15.36
C LEU A 199 21.56 13.80 -15.58
N THR A 200 21.50 14.81 -16.45
CA THR A 200 22.65 15.65 -16.83
C THR A 200 23.19 16.50 -15.67
N SER A 201 22.35 16.95 -14.75
CA SER A 201 22.80 17.78 -13.61
C SER A 201 23.58 16.97 -12.56
N PHE A 202 23.40 15.63 -12.57
CA PHE A 202 24.05 14.71 -11.66
C PHE A 202 25.40 14.19 -12.18
N GLN A 203 25.74 14.46 -13.44
CA GLN A 203 27.01 14.04 -14.03
C GLN A 203 28.18 14.87 -13.47
N ASP A 204 29.31 14.20 -13.31
CA ASP A 204 30.58 14.81 -12.93
C ASP A 204 31.71 14.23 -13.80
N ARG A 205 32.62 15.10 -14.26
CA ARG A 205 33.71 14.66 -15.14
C ARG A 205 34.81 13.89 -14.41
N ASN A 206 35.01 14.17 -13.12
CA ASN A 206 36.08 13.59 -12.32
C ASN A 206 35.61 12.32 -11.60
N THR A 207 34.38 12.32 -11.08
CA THR A 207 33.82 11.22 -10.28
C THR A 207 32.70 10.45 -10.97
N ILE A 208 32.47 10.66 -12.27
CA ILE A 208 31.34 10.12 -13.08
C ILE A 208 30.01 10.76 -12.71
N TYR A 209 29.69 10.84 -11.42
CA TYR A 209 28.48 11.47 -10.90
C TYR A 209 28.76 12.19 -9.57
N ARG A 210 27.91 13.15 -9.21
CA ARG A 210 28.04 13.99 -8.01
C ARG A 210 27.61 13.27 -6.73
N LYS A 211 28.15 13.69 -5.57
CA LYS A 211 27.67 13.23 -4.26
C LYS A 211 26.20 13.61 -4.08
N GLY A 212 25.39 12.67 -3.59
CA GLY A 212 23.94 12.86 -3.41
C GLY A 212 23.10 12.53 -4.65
N THR A 213 23.70 12.05 -5.74
CA THR A 213 22.95 11.59 -6.92
C THR A 213 22.01 10.45 -6.55
N PRO A 214 20.69 10.54 -6.87
CA PRO A 214 19.73 9.47 -6.64
C PRO A 214 20.17 8.15 -7.27
N ILE A 215 19.88 7.03 -6.59
CA ILE A 215 20.40 5.71 -6.97
C ILE A 215 20.12 5.31 -8.43
N HIS A 216 18.90 5.54 -8.90
CA HIS A 216 18.47 5.24 -10.27
C HIS A 216 19.12 6.17 -11.31
N ALA A 217 19.44 7.42 -10.93
CA ALA A 217 20.19 8.34 -11.78
C ALA A 217 21.67 7.93 -11.86
N ARG A 218 22.26 7.50 -10.74
CA ARG A 218 23.60 6.90 -10.68
C ARG A 218 23.73 5.73 -11.67
N GLY A 219 22.80 4.78 -11.58
CA GLY A 219 22.74 3.65 -12.51
C GLY A 219 22.56 4.09 -13.98
N GLY A 220 21.84 5.18 -14.24
CA GLY A 220 21.65 5.70 -15.60
C GLY A 220 22.92 6.33 -16.19
N ILE A 221 23.69 7.06 -15.37
CA ILE A 221 24.98 7.62 -15.79
C ILE A 221 25.97 6.49 -16.10
N LEU A 222 26.02 5.47 -15.24
CA LEU A 222 26.87 4.29 -15.42
C LEU A 222 26.50 3.51 -16.69
N TYR A 223 25.21 3.33 -16.96
CA TYR A 223 24.73 2.73 -18.21
C TYR A 223 25.22 3.48 -19.44
N ASN A 224 25.06 4.81 -19.48
CA ASN A 224 25.53 5.61 -20.61
C ASN A 224 27.04 5.52 -20.79
N LYS A 225 27.79 5.51 -19.69
CA LYS A 225 29.24 5.31 -19.70
C LYS A 225 29.62 3.94 -20.26
N LEU A 226 28.94 2.86 -19.87
CA LEU A 226 29.20 1.51 -20.40
C LEU A 226 28.89 1.41 -21.90
N ILE A 227 27.84 2.07 -22.38
CA ILE A 227 27.55 2.13 -23.81
C ILE A 227 28.70 2.77 -24.58
N ASP A 228 29.33 3.81 -24.03
CA ASP A 228 30.49 4.47 -24.64
C ASP A 228 31.75 3.60 -24.53
N ASP A 229 32.08 3.13 -23.33
CA ASP A 229 33.29 2.34 -23.05
C ASP A 229 33.33 1.03 -23.87
N LEU A 230 32.17 0.42 -24.12
CA LEU A 230 32.05 -0.81 -24.92
C LEU A 230 31.69 -0.55 -26.40
N SER A 231 31.61 0.72 -26.81
CA SER A 231 31.25 1.11 -28.19
C SER A 231 29.93 0.52 -28.69
N LEU A 232 28.93 0.43 -27.80
CA LEU A 232 27.63 -0.20 -28.04
C LEU A 232 26.55 0.76 -28.55
N GLY A 233 26.90 2.03 -28.79
CA GLY A 233 25.94 3.09 -29.19
C GLY A 233 25.20 2.87 -30.50
N LYS A 234 25.63 1.92 -31.34
CA LYS A 234 24.88 1.50 -32.55
C LYS A 234 23.75 0.50 -32.25
N ARG A 235 23.80 -0.19 -31.11
CA ARG A 235 22.86 -1.25 -30.72
C ARG A 235 21.88 -0.79 -29.65
N TYR A 236 22.33 0.06 -28.74
CA TYR A 236 21.54 0.50 -27.60
C TYR A 236 21.50 2.02 -27.50
N ASN A 237 20.32 2.53 -27.18
CA ASN A 237 20.13 3.94 -26.91
C ASN A 237 20.66 4.30 -25.52
N LYS A 238 21.23 5.51 -25.41
CA LYS A 238 21.56 6.14 -24.13
C LYS A 238 20.29 6.60 -23.42
N ILE A 239 20.35 6.61 -22.10
CA ILE A 239 19.31 7.16 -21.23
C ILE A 239 19.37 8.69 -21.26
N ASN A 240 18.23 9.33 -21.48
CA ASN A 240 18.06 10.78 -21.52
C ASN A 240 17.09 11.30 -20.44
N ASN A 241 17.06 12.62 -20.27
CA ASN A 241 16.07 13.27 -19.40
C ASN A 241 14.65 13.07 -19.95
N GLY A 242 13.72 12.76 -19.05
CA GLY A 242 12.31 12.49 -19.35
C GLY A 242 12.00 11.01 -19.61
N GLU A 243 13.00 10.15 -19.72
CA GLU A 243 12.79 8.74 -20.04
C GLU A 243 12.33 7.91 -18.84
N LYS A 244 11.62 6.82 -19.16
CA LYS A 244 11.34 5.75 -18.21
C LYS A 244 12.45 4.73 -18.29
N ILE A 245 12.97 4.37 -17.13
CA ILE A 245 14.04 3.41 -16.95
C ILE A 245 13.59 2.33 -15.97
N LYS A 246 14.40 1.28 -15.90
CA LYS A 246 14.43 0.33 -14.80
C LYS A 246 15.77 0.42 -14.10
N PHE A 247 15.82 0.12 -12.81
CA PHE A 247 17.09 -0.03 -12.09
C PHE A 247 17.09 -1.28 -11.21
N ILE A 248 18.27 -1.88 -11.05
CA ILE A 248 18.46 -3.13 -10.31
C ILE A 248 19.72 -3.05 -9.44
N TYR A 249 19.68 -3.69 -8.28
CA TYR A 249 20.83 -3.79 -7.38
C TYR A 249 21.86 -4.80 -7.88
N LEU A 250 23.14 -4.49 -7.65
CA LEU A 250 24.29 -5.33 -7.97
C LEU A 250 25.10 -5.64 -6.71
N ARG A 251 25.61 -6.86 -6.62
CA ARG A 251 26.56 -7.31 -5.61
C ARG A 251 27.92 -6.68 -5.89
N THR A 252 28.66 -6.38 -4.82
CA THR A 252 30.04 -5.90 -4.91
C THR A 252 30.99 -6.94 -4.32
N PRO A 253 32.18 -7.18 -4.91
CA PRO A 253 32.75 -6.51 -6.08
C PRO A 253 32.13 -6.96 -7.43
N ASN A 254 32.12 -6.05 -8.41
CA ASN A 254 31.73 -6.30 -9.80
C ASN A 254 32.54 -5.39 -10.76
N PRO A 255 32.50 -5.59 -12.09
CA PRO A 255 33.33 -4.87 -13.06
C PRO A 255 33.15 -3.35 -13.05
N ILE A 256 31.97 -2.85 -12.66
CA ILE A 256 31.67 -1.42 -12.62
C ILE A 256 31.89 -0.80 -11.23
N LYS A 257 32.23 -1.63 -10.23
CA LYS A 257 32.52 -1.23 -8.84
C LYS A 257 31.38 -0.44 -8.18
N GLU A 258 30.14 -0.74 -8.56
CA GLU A 258 28.95 -0.01 -8.15
C GLU A 258 27.82 -0.97 -7.78
N ASN A 259 26.96 -0.59 -6.84
CA ASN A 259 25.89 -1.46 -6.35
C ASN A 259 24.56 -1.32 -7.10
N VAL A 260 24.54 -0.61 -8.23
CA VAL A 260 23.34 -0.38 -9.03
C VAL A 260 23.68 -0.20 -10.51
N ILE A 261 22.78 -0.64 -11.38
CA ILE A 261 22.74 -0.26 -12.80
C ILE A 261 21.30 0.06 -13.20
N SER A 262 21.14 1.03 -14.09
CA SER A 262 19.84 1.35 -14.71
C SER A 262 19.88 1.01 -16.19
N PHE A 263 18.72 0.83 -16.81
CA PHE A 263 18.58 0.51 -18.22
C PHE A 263 17.18 0.91 -18.71
N LEU A 264 16.95 0.94 -20.01
CA LEU A 264 15.63 1.28 -20.57
C LEU A 264 14.65 0.12 -20.36
N ASP A 265 14.73 -0.89 -21.23
CA ASP A 265 13.83 -2.05 -21.20
C ASP A 265 14.52 -3.30 -20.65
N TYR A 266 15.75 -3.56 -21.12
CA TYR A 266 16.55 -4.75 -20.81
C TYR A 266 17.97 -4.38 -20.43
N LEU A 267 18.58 -5.16 -19.54
CA LEU A 267 20.00 -5.04 -19.19
C LEU A 267 20.84 -5.67 -20.32
N PRO A 268 21.69 -4.90 -21.02
CA PRO A 268 22.52 -5.44 -22.10
C PRO A 268 23.42 -6.58 -21.62
N THR A 269 23.40 -7.71 -22.31
CA THR A 269 24.19 -8.89 -21.92
C THR A 269 25.68 -8.65 -22.09
N GLU A 270 26.07 -7.80 -23.04
CA GLU A 270 27.44 -7.37 -23.28
C GLU A 270 28.07 -6.65 -22.08
N PHE A 271 27.28 -6.12 -21.15
CA PHE A 271 27.81 -5.54 -19.92
C PHE A 271 28.39 -6.60 -18.98
N GLY A 272 28.04 -7.88 -19.15
CA GLY A 272 28.50 -8.97 -18.29
C GLY A 272 28.02 -8.86 -16.84
N LEU A 273 26.95 -8.09 -16.60
CA LEU A 273 26.45 -7.75 -15.26
C LEU A 273 25.42 -8.74 -14.70
N ASN A 274 24.82 -9.60 -15.53
CA ASN A 274 23.75 -10.53 -15.11
C ASN A 274 24.17 -11.40 -13.91
N LYS A 275 25.40 -11.90 -13.87
CA LYS A 275 25.93 -12.71 -12.75
C LYS A 275 26.14 -11.94 -11.45
N TYR A 276 26.14 -10.61 -11.50
CA TYR A 276 26.36 -9.74 -10.35
C TYR A 276 25.06 -9.17 -9.78
N ILE A 277 23.89 -9.59 -10.26
CA ILE A 277 22.62 -9.13 -9.71
C ILE A 277 22.51 -9.54 -8.24
N ASP A 278 22.10 -8.58 -7.40
CA ASP A 278 21.83 -8.80 -5.99
C ASP A 278 20.35 -9.14 -5.80
N HIS A 279 20.01 -10.42 -6.05
CA HIS A 279 18.63 -10.89 -5.88
C HIS A 279 18.13 -10.77 -4.45
N GLU A 280 19.00 -10.84 -3.43
CA GLU A 280 18.59 -10.73 -2.03
C GLU A 280 18.16 -9.30 -1.71
N THR A 281 19.01 -8.32 -2.00
CA THR A 281 18.65 -6.90 -1.81
C THR A 281 17.47 -6.51 -2.68
N GLN A 282 17.43 -7.01 -3.93
CA GLN A 282 16.30 -6.76 -4.82
C GLN A 282 15.00 -7.30 -4.22
N PHE A 283 14.96 -8.57 -3.82
CA PHE A 283 13.79 -9.22 -3.21
C PHE A 283 13.35 -8.51 -1.93
N GLN A 284 14.30 -8.18 -1.05
CA GLN A 284 14.03 -7.45 0.18
C GLN A 284 13.30 -6.14 -0.13
N LYS A 285 13.88 -5.32 -1.02
CA LYS A 285 13.35 -3.98 -1.35
C LYS A 285 12.05 -4.02 -2.17
N THR A 286 11.88 -5.00 -3.06
CA THR A 286 10.72 -5.05 -3.97
C THR A 286 9.52 -5.77 -3.37
N PHE A 287 9.74 -6.67 -2.41
CA PHE A 287 8.72 -7.58 -1.92
C PHE A 287 8.61 -7.62 -0.39
N LEU A 288 9.71 -7.80 0.35
CA LEU A 288 9.65 -7.91 1.82
C LEU A 288 9.38 -6.58 2.51
N ASP A 289 10.11 -5.51 2.18
CA ASP A 289 9.92 -4.17 2.76
C ASP A 289 8.44 -3.68 2.64
N PRO A 290 7.71 -3.96 1.54
CA PRO A 290 6.27 -3.68 1.47
C PRO A 290 5.36 -4.51 2.38
N ILE A 291 5.71 -5.74 2.74
CA ILE A 291 4.86 -6.64 3.54
C ILE A 291 5.23 -6.63 5.02
N GLU A 292 6.49 -6.41 5.37
CA GLU A 292 6.98 -6.44 6.76
C GLU A 292 6.16 -5.55 7.70
N PRO A 293 5.84 -4.27 7.37
CA PRO A 293 4.99 -3.45 8.23
C PRO A 293 3.58 -4.01 8.45
N ILE A 294 3.08 -4.82 7.52
CA ILE A 294 1.76 -5.46 7.65
C ILE A 294 1.86 -6.67 8.58
N LEU A 295 2.91 -7.48 8.41
CA LEU A 295 3.19 -8.63 9.28
C LEU A 295 3.43 -8.16 10.72
N ASP A 296 4.25 -7.12 10.91
CA ASP A 296 4.51 -6.51 12.21
C ASP A 296 3.22 -6.02 12.87
N ALA A 297 2.30 -5.40 12.11
CA ALA A 297 1.03 -4.89 12.64
C ALA A 297 0.08 -6.01 13.15
N ILE A 298 0.25 -7.25 12.68
CA ILE A 298 -0.50 -8.43 13.14
C ILE A 298 0.34 -9.36 14.02
N GLY A 299 1.58 -8.98 14.34
CA GLY A 299 2.49 -9.76 15.18
C GLY A 299 3.09 -10.99 14.52
N TRP A 300 3.24 -11.00 13.19
CA TRP A 300 3.83 -12.10 12.41
C TRP A 300 5.22 -11.75 11.88
N SER A 301 6.00 -12.77 11.53
CA SER A 301 7.31 -12.65 10.89
C SER A 301 7.35 -13.22 9.47
N SER A 302 8.23 -12.66 8.64
CA SER A 302 8.44 -13.11 7.25
C SER A 302 9.26 -14.41 7.12
N LYS A 303 9.83 -14.89 8.23
CA LYS A 303 10.63 -16.10 8.35
C LYS A 303 10.39 -16.72 9.72
N GLU A 304 10.48 -18.04 9.80
CA GLU A 304 10.43 -18.77 11.06
C GLU A 304 11.49 -18.24 12.02
N VAL A 305 11.06 -17.82 13.21
CA VAL A 305 11.94 -17.38 14.28
C VAL A 305 11.95 -18.51 15.29
N SER A 306 13.07 -19.26 15.37
CA SER A 306 13.22 -20.30 16.39
C SER A 306 13.03 -19.69 17.77
N THR A 307 12.03 -20.14 18.50
CA THR A 307 11.83 -19.75 19.89
C THR A 307 12.65 -20.66 20.79
N LEU A 308 13.11 -20.13 21.93
CA LEU A 308 13.89 -20.90 22.91
C LEU A 308 13.15 -22.15 23.41
N ASP A 309 11.82 -22.21 23.30
CA ASP A 309 11.01 -23.36 23.68
C ASP A 309 11.24 -24.60 22.79
N GLU A 310 11.71 -24.42 21.55
CA GLU A 310 12.09 -25.55 20.68
C GLU A 310 13.36 -26.27 21.16
N PHE A 311 14.17 -25.64 22.03
CA PHE A 311 15.38 -26.23 22.60
C PHE A 311 15.12 -27.06 23.88
N PHE A 312 13.94 -26.97 24.47
CA PHE A 312 13.61 -27.65 25.74
C PHE A 312 12.46 -28.68 25.62
N GLY A 313 12.04 -29.02 24.40
CA GLY A 313 11.02 -30.03 24.09
C GLY A 313 11.58 -31.42 23.81
#